data_AF-A0A1C6UQU5-F1
#
_entry.id   AF-A0A1C6UQU5-F1
#
_cell.length_a   1.000
_cell.length_b   1.000
_cell.length_c   1.000
_cell.angle_alpha   90.00
_cell.angle_beta   90.00
_cell.angle_gamma   90.00
#
_symmetry.space_group_name_H-M   'P 1'
#
loop_
_entity.id
_entity.type
_entity.pdbx_description
1 polymer ?
#
loop_
_entity_poly.entity_id
_entity_poly.type
_entity_poly.pdbx_seq_one_letter_code
_entity_poly.pdbx_strand_id
1 'polypeptide(L)'
;MVRTPGAVLRMHRRGGMPAVRTALWAVRSVRLVRRQLVRRTMAEVHLPAPPPGAAGQRTVLLGALRRSEANCLERSLVLQRWYGGQRIARTVVIGVTAPSTGFHAHAWLDGEPDGEAAAMTEILRRPAPPAWLAAAGEP
;
A
#
# COMPACT_ATOMS: atom_id res chain seq x y z
N MET A 1 1.20 -22.77 -16.61
CA MET A 1 1.36 -21.58 -15.75
C MET A 1 2.57 -20.79 -16.24
N VAL A 2 2.36 -19.85 -17.18
CA VAL A 2 3.45 -19.14 -17.88
C VAL A 2 4.10 -18.12 -16.94
N ARG A 3 5.27 -18.45 -16.39
CA ARG A 3 6.20 -17.47 -15.82
C ARG A 3 6.48 -16.45 -16.93
N THR A 4 6.15 -15.18 -16.71
CA THR A 4 6.26 -14.11 -17.72
C THR A 4 7.58 -13.34 -17.53
N PRO A 5 8.69 -13.76 -18.16
CA PRO A 5 9.97 -13.06 -18.08
C PRO A 5 9.92 -11.61 -18.63
N GLY A 6 8.94 -11.30 -19.48
CA GLY A 6 8.81 -9.99 -20.14
C GLY A 6 8.37 -8.83 -19.22
N ALA A 7 7.84 -9.09 -18.03
CA ALA A 7 7.52 -8.01 -17.07
C ALA A 7 8.79 -7.52 -16.36
N VAL A 8 9.65 -8.46 -15.94
CA VAL A 8 10.93 -8.18 -15.30
C VAL A 8 11.87 -7.46 -16.27
N LEU A 9 11.92 -7.90 -17.53
CA LEU A 9 12.78 -7.29 -18.55
C LEU A 9 12.40 -5.82 -18.86
N ARG A 10 11.09 -5.51 -18.89
CA ARG A 10 10.60 -4.14 -19.12
C ARG A 10 10.83 -3.22 -17.92
N MET A 11 10.77 -3.74 -16.69
CA MET A 11 11.09 -2.97 -15.48
C MET A 11 12.58 -2.68 -15.38
N HIS A 12 13.43 -3.66 -15.71
CA HIS A 12 14.88 -3.46 -15.74
C HIS A 12 15.28 -2.37 -16.74
N ARG A 13 14.68 -2.35 -17.94
CA ARG A 13 14.96 -1.33 -18.97
C ARG A 13 14.46 0.09 -18.66
N ARG A 14 13.56 0.28 -17.70
CA ARG A 14 12.97 1.60 -17.37
C ARG A 14 13.35 2.18 -16.01
N GLY A 15 13.89 1.38 -15.08
CA GLY A 15 14.20 1.86 -13.72
C GLY A 15 15.22 1.03 -12.94
N GLY A 16 15.90 0.07 -13.60
CA GLY A 16 16.97 -0.73 -13.00
C GLY A 16 16.56 -1.57 -11.79
N MET A 17 17.54 -1.90 -10.95
CA MET A 17 17.35 -2.72 -9.74
C MET A 17 16.40 -2.12 -8.69
N PRO A 18 16.37 -0.79 -8.45
CA PRO A 18 15.41 -0.18 -7.53
C PRO A 18 13.94 -0.47 -7.90
N ALA A 19 13.61 -0.47 -9.19
CA ALA A 19 12.27 -0.81 -9.67
C ALA A 19 11.91 -2.28 -9.35
N VAL A 20 12.82 -3.21 -9.62
CA VAL A 20 12.60 -4.65 -9.34
C VAL A 20 12.41 -4.89 -7.84
N ARG A 21 13.28 -4.30 -7.00
CA ARG A 21 13.18 -4.39 -5.53
C ARG A 21 11.86 -3.81 -5.04
N THR A 22 11.44 -2.66 -5.56
CA THR A 22 10.18 -2.01 -5.18
C THR A 22 8.97 -2.90 -5.49
N ALA A 23 8.93 -3.50 -6.69
CA ALA A 23 7.82 -4.40 -7.04
C ALA A 23 7.80 -5.67 -6.20
N LEU A 24 8.97 -6.29 -5.98
CA LEU A 24 9.07 -7.46 -5.11
C LEU A 24 8.62 -7.15 -3.69
N TRP A 25 9.05 -6.02 -3.15
CA TRP A 25 8.61 -5.53 -1.84
C TRP A 25 7.10 -5.31 -1.81
N ALA A 26 6.51 -4.65 -2.81
CA ALA A 26 5.07 -4.41 -2.87
C ALA A 26 4.26 -5.71 -2.85
N VAL A 27 4.63 -6.68 -3.71
CA VAL A 27 3.96 -7.99 -3.78
C VAL A 27 4.11 -8.76 -2.46
N ARG A 28 5.30 -8.74 -1.85
CA ARG A 28 5.54 -9.36 -0.54
C ARG A 28 4.69 -8.69 0.54
N SER A 29 4.63 -7.37 0.56
CA SER A 29 3.86 -6.60 1.54
C SER A 29 2.36 -6.90 1.44
N VAL A 30 1.78 -6.97 0.23
CA VAL A 30 0.37 -7.39 0.06
C VAL A 30 0.12 -8.78 0.64
N ARG A 31 1.00 -9.75 0.37
CA ARG A 31 0.89 -11.10 0.95
C ARG A 31 0.99 -11.09 2.48
N LEU A 32 1.83 -10.22 3.04
CA LEU A 32 1.95 -10.07 4.50
C LEU A 32 0.71 -9.42 5.09
N VAL A 33 0.16 -8.36 4.48
CA VAL A 33 -1.11 -7.74 4.91
C VAL A 33 -2.22 -8.78 4.94
N ARG A 34 -2.42 -9.52 3.84
CA ARG A 34 -3.43 -10.60 3.75
C ARG A 34 -3.31 -11.59 4.89
N ARG A 35 -2.10 -12.11 5.11
CA ARG A 35 -1.83 -13.10 6.16
C ARG A 35 -2.09 -12.53 7.56
N GLN A 36 -1.75 -11.26 7.79
CA GLN A 36 -1.94 -10.62 9.09
C GLN A 36 -3.40 -10.31 9.35
N LEU A 37 -4.15 -9.76 8.38
CA LEU A 37 -5.56 -9.42 8.55
C LEU A 37 -6.46 -10.64 8.81
N VAL A 38 -6.05 -11.84 8.39
CA VAL A 38 -6.77 -13.08 8.73
C VAL A 38 -6.66 -13.43 10.23
N ARG A 39 -5.61 -12.95 10.92
CA ARG A 39 -5.29 -13.37 12.30
C ARG A 39 -5.21 -12.23 13.31
N ARG A 40 -5.27 -10.99 12.85
CA ARG A 40 -4.93 -9.79 13.63
C ARG A 40 -5.84 -8.64 13.27
N THR A 41 -5.95 -7.70 14.19
CA THR A 41 -6.61 -6.43 13.91
C THR A 41 -5.78 -5.60 12.94
N MET A 42 -6.42 -4.66 12.25
CA MET A 42 -5.73 -3.75 11.34
C MET A 42 -4.67 -2.89 12.06
N ALA A 43 -4.89 -2.57 13.35
CA ALA A 43 -3.94 -1.81 14.17
C ALA A 43 -2.57 -2.51 14.27
N GLU A 44 -2.57 -3.84 14.33
CA GLU A 44 -1.39 -4.70 14.49
C GLU A 44 -0.65 -5.00 13.18
N VAL A 45 -1.11 -4.48 12.04
CA VAL A 45 -0.44 -4.72 10.76
C VAL A 45 0.94 -4.09 10.75
N HIS A 46 1.96 -4.90 10.53
CA HIS A 46 3.37 -4.50 10.45
C HIS A 46 3.99 -4.94 9.13
N LEU A 47 4.63 -3.98 8.44
CA LEU A 47 5.24 -4.19 7.14
C LEU A 47 6.71 -3.78 7.15
N PRO A 48 7.60 -4.53 6.45
CA PRO A 48 9.00 -4.18 6.35
C PRO A 48 9.18 -2.84 5.64
N ALA A 49 10.30 -2.17 5.89
CA ALA A 49 10.64 -0.92 5.21
C ALA A 49 10.68 -1.08 3.69
N PRO A 50 10.20 -0.08 2.92
CA PRO A 50 10.40 -0.09 1.48
C PRO A 50 11.90 -0.07 1.16
N PRO A 51 12.33 -0.72 0.07
CA PRO A 51 13.75 -0.81 -0.25
C PRO A 51 14.33 0.57 -0.60
N PRO A 52 15.66 0.76 -0.47
CA PRO A 52 16.33 1.97 -0.91
C PRO A 52 15.99 2.32 -2.37
N GLY A 53 15.74 3.61 -2.63
CA GLY A 53 15.34 4.10 -3.95
C GLY A 53 13.87 3.90 -4.31
N ALA A 54 13.04 3.31 -3.44
CA ALA A 54 11.61 3.10 -3.71
C ALA A 54 10.80 4.40 -3.85
N ALA A 55 11.27 5.53 -3.29
CA ALA A 55 10.58 6.82 -3.35
C ALA A 55 10.33 7.30 -4.80
N GLY A 56 11.31 7.08 -5.70
CA GLY A 56 11.17 7.42 -7.12
C GLY A 56 10.37 6.40 -7.94
N GLN A 57 9.84 5.33 -7.32
CA GLN A 57 9.30 4.17 -8.01
C GLN A 57 7.77 4.02 -7.83
N ARG A 58 7.04 5.13 -7.65
CA ARG A 58 5.59 5.14 -7.43
C ARG A 58 4.83 4.38 -8.52
N THR A 59 5.11 4.63 -9.80
CA THR A 59 4.44 3.93 -10.92
C THR A 59 4.65 2.41 -10.86
N VAL A 60 5.85 1.98 -10.49
CA VAL A 60 6.20 0.57 -10.32
C VAL A 60 5.43 -0.05 -9.15
N LEU A 61 5.39 0.64 -8.01
CA LEU A 61 4.60 0.25 -6.84
C LEU A 61 3.12 0.06 -7.21
N LEU A 62 2.48 1.07 -7.82
CA LEU A 62 1.07 0.99 -8.18
C LEU A 62 0.79 -0.13 -9.20
N GLY A 63 1.70 -0.36 -10.15
CA GLY A 63 1.62 -1.44 -11.11
C GLY A 63 1.76 -2.82 -10.47
N ALA A 64 2.60 -2.96 -9.45
CA ALA A 64 2.76 -4.19 -8.68
C ALA A 64 1.51 -4.48 -7.82
N LEU A 65 0.96 -3.48 -7.13
CA LEU A 65 -0.29 -3.60 -6.34
C LEU A 65 -1.46 -4.06 -7.21
N ARG A 66 -1.58 -3.53 -8.44
CA ARG A 66 -2.59 -3.94 -9.41
C ARG A 66 -2.42 -5.40 -9.82
N ARG A 67 -1.18 -5.83 -10.11
CA ARG A 67 -0.87 -7.21 -10.50
C ARG A 67 -1.01 -8.22 -9.37
N SER A 68 -0.91 -7.78 -8.12
CA SER A 68 -1.21 -8.62 -6.96
C SER A 68 -2.70 -8.66 -6.60
N GLU A 69 -3.55 -7.98 -7.37
CA GLU A 69 -4.99 -7.87 -7.13
C GLU A 69 -5.26 -7.35 -5.70
N ALA A 70 -4.49 -6.36 -5.26
CA ALA A 70 -4.64 -5.79 -3.93
C ALA A 70 -6.00 -5.09 -3.83
N ASN A 71 -6.81 -5.45 -2.81
CA ASN A 71 -8.05 -4.72 -2.54
C ASN A 71 -7.75 -3.31 -1.99
N CYS A 72 -8.79 -2.48 -1.84
CA CYS A 72 -8.66 -1.10 -1.39
C CYS A 72 -7.89 -0.98 -0.05
N LEU A 73 -8.20 -1.82 0.93
CA LEU A 73 -7.55 -1.83 2.23
C LEU A 73 -6.07 -2.25 2.15
N GLU A 74 -5.76 -3.36 1.46
CA GLU A 74 -4.40 -3.85 1.26
C GLU A 74 -3.53 -2.81 0.56
N ARG A 75 -4.08 -2.21 -0.51
CA ARG A 75 -3.43 -1.16 -1.28
C ARG A 75 -3.13 0.05 -0.40
N SER A 76 -4.10 0.53 0.36
CA SER A 76 -3.97 1.69 1.25
C SER A 76 -2.94 1.44 2.36
N LEU A 77 -2.91 0.25 2.96
CA LEU A 77 -1.90 -0.12 3.98
C LEU A 77 -0.47 -0.18 3.41
N VAL A 78 -0.30 -0.76 2.22
CA VAL A 78 1.02 -0.82 1.58
C VAL A 78 1.49 0.58 1.15
N LEU A 79 0.60 1.41 0.61
CA LEU A 79 0.92 2.80 0.27
C LEU A 79 1.26 3.62 1.51
N GLN A 80 0.52 3.46 2.60
CA GLN A 80 0.84 4.09 3.88
C GLN A 80 2.24 3.73 4.35
N ARG A 81 2.63 2.44 4.27
CA ARG A 81 3.99 2.04 4.63
C ARG A 81 5.05 2.64 3.72
N TRP A 82 4.77 2.70 2.42
CA TRP A 82 5.67 3.29 1.42
C TRP A 82 5.87 4.79 1.65
N TYR A 83 4.80 5.55 1.90
CA TYR A 83 4.86 6.96 2.29
C TYR A 83 5.57 7.16 3.63
N GLY A 84 5.35 6.26 4.59
CA GLY A 84 6.06 6.28 5.86
C GLY A 84 7.59 6.22 5.67
N GLY A 85 8.07 5.36 4.76
CA GLY A 85 9.51 5.30 4.42
C GLY A 85 10.08 6.59 3.80
N GLN A 86 9.22 7.52 3.38
CA GLN A 86 9.57 8.86 2.89
C GLN A 86 9.29 9.95 3.93
N ARG A 87 8.94 9.57 5.17
CA ARG A 87 8.53 10.46 6.25
C ARG A 87 7.29 11.29 5.94
N ILE A 88 6.42 10.76 5.06
CA ILE A 88 5.14 11.38 4.74
C ILE A 88 4.07 10.65 5.55
N ALA A 89 3.51 11.34 6.55
CA ALA A 89 2.43 10.81 7.35
C ALA A 89 1.14 10.77 6.53
N ARG A 90 0.62 9.57 6.31
CA ARG A 90 -0.64 9.33 5.61
C ARG A 90 -1.56 8.51 6.47
N THR A 91 -2.83 8.88 6.51
CA THR A 91 -3.85 8.18 7.29
C THR A 91 -4.63 7.25 6.37
N VAL A 92 -4.77 5.98 6.74
CA VAL A 92 -5.73 5.09 6.09
C VAL A 92 -7.10 5.42 6.64
N VAL A 93 -8.06 5.71 5.76
CA VAL A 93 -9.44 5.99 6.12
C VAL A 93 -10.30 4.85 5.60
N ILE A 94 -11.26 4.40 6.41
CA ILE A 94 -12.27 3.43 6.01
C ILE A 94 -13.62 4.11 6.14
N GLY A 95 -14.41 3.99 5.08
CA GLY A 95 -15.77 4.49 5.04
C GLY A 95 -16.72 3.47 4.46
N VAL A 96 -18.00 3.73 4.70
CA VAL A 96 -19.11 2.93 4.16
C VAL A 96 -20.11 3.86 3.50
N THR A 97 -20.79 3.38 2.47
CA THR A 97 -21.97 4.05 1.92
C THR A 97 -23.13 4.00 2.92
N ALA A 98 -24.09 4.93 2.77
CA ALA A 98 -25.30 4.91 3.56
C ALA A 98 -26.10 3.61 3.31
N PRO A 99 -26.76 3.03 4.32
CA PRO A 99 -27.53 1.79 4.16
C PRO A 99 -28.59 1.86 3.04
N SER A 100 -29.16 3.04 2.81
CA SER A 100 -30.19 3.28 1.79
C SER A 100 -29.69 3.21 0.35
N THR A 101 -28.38 3.29 0.11
CA THR A 101 -27.77 3.25 -1.24
C THR A 101 -27.09 1.91 -1.55
N GLY A 102 -27.26 0.91 -0.68
CA GLY A 102 -26.58 -0.37 -0.73
C GLY A 102 -25.26 -0.31 0.05
N PHE A 103 -25.04 -1.28 0.95
CA PHE A 103 -23.84 -1.32 1.79
C PHE A 103 -22.58 -1.63 0.96
N HIS A 104 -21.65 -0.70 0.95
CA HIS A 104 -20.34 -0.83 0.33
C HIS A 104 -19.28 -0.27 1.28
N ALA A 105 -18.21 -1.01 1.51
CA ALA A 105 -17.08 -0.58 2.32
C ALA A 105 -15.86 -0.31 1.44
N HIS A 106 -15.25 0.86 1.64
CA HIS A 106 -14.07 1.30 0.89
C HIS A 106 -12.99 1.82 1.83
N ALA A 107 -11.74 1.70 1.40
CA ALA A 107 -10.59 2.17 2.17
C ALA A 107 -9.62 2.94 1.27
N TRP A 108 -9.34 4.18 1.64
CA TRP A 108 -8.46 5.07 0.89
C TRP A 108 -7.35 5.65 1.79
N LEU A 109 -6.43 6.36 1.16
CA LEU A 109 -5.34 7.03 1.85
C LEU A 109 -5.56 8.54 1.82
N ASP A 110 -5.54 9.18 2.98
CA ASP A 110 -5.78 10.60 3.11
C ASP A 110 -4.74 11.43 2.34
N GLY A 111 -5.24 12.37 1.53
CA GLY A 111 -4.49 13.18 0.58
C GLY A 111 -3.93 12.44 -0.64
N GLU A 112 -4.42 11.23 -0.95
CA GLU A 112 -4.38 10.66 -2.31
C GLU A 112 -5.73 10.91 -2.99
N PRO A 113 -5.76 11.15 -4.32
CA PRO A 113 -7.02 11.22 -5.05
C PRO A 113 -7.79 9.90 -4.95
N ASP A 114 -9.03 9.96 -4.48
CA ASP A 114 -9.95 8.84 -4.42
C ASP A 114 -11.35 9.33 -4.83
N GLY A 115 -11.89 8.73 -5.89
CA GLY A 115 -13.17 9.16 -6.48
C GLY A 115 -14.40 8.75 -5.67
N GLU A 116 -14.23 7.82 -4.73
CA GLU A 116 -15.33 7.27 -3.94
C GLU A 116 -15.41 7.93 -2.56
N ALA A 117 -14.31 8.50 -2.06
CA ALA A 117 -14.21 9.11 -0.73
C ALA A 117 -15.35 10.11 -0.40
N ALA A 118 -15.77 10.95 -1.36
CA ALA A 118 -16.82 11.95 -1.13
C ALA A 118 -18.22 11.33 -0.88
N ALA A 119 -18.45 10.10 -1.32
CA ALA A 119 -19.71 9.38 -1.12
C ALA A 119 -19.71 8.49 0.14
N MET A 120 -18.59 8.42 0.86
CA MET A 120 -18.41 7.53 2.00
C MET A 120 -18.65 8.26 3.32
N THR A 121 -19.38 7.61 4.23
CA THR A 121 -19.39 7.98 5.65
C THR A 121 -18.20 7.33 6.32
N GLU A 122 -17.25 8.13 6.80
CA GLU A 122 -16.07 7.62 7.49
C GLU A 122 -16.45 6.93 8.82
N ILE A 123 -15.92 5.73 9.03
CA ILE A 123 -16.13 4.96 10.27
C ILE A 123 -14.84 4.71 11.02
N LEU A 124 -13.68 4.84 10.36
CA LEU A 124 -12.40 4.60 10.98
C LEU A 124 -11.27 5.38 10.30
N ARG A 125 -10.38 5.93 11.14
CA ARG A 125 -9.10 6.50 10.71
C ARG A 125 -7.95 5.77 11.40
N ARG A 126 -7.00 5.27 10.62
CA ARG A 126 -5.76 4.64 11.10
C ARG A 126 -4.55 5.49 10.71
N PRO A 127 -3.97 6.26 11.65
CA PRO A 127 -2.76 7.03 11.36
C PRO A 127 -1.59 6.11 11.00
N ALA A 128 -0.55 6.67 10.36
CA ALA A 128 0.68 5.93 10.14
C ALA A 128 1.33 5.60 11.49
N PRO A 129 1.74 4.34 11.75
CA PRO A 129 2.50 3.98 12.92
C PRO A 129 3.74 4.88 13.07
N PRO A 130 4.02 5.45 14.26
CA PRO A 130 5.17 6.33 14.47
C PRO A 130 6.50 5.69 14.05
N ALA A 131 6.65 4.38 14.31
CA ALA A 131 7.82 3.59 13.89
C ALA A 131 8.03 3.54 12.36
N TRP A 132 7.03 3.85 11.55
CA TRP A 132 7.18 3.95 10.09
C TRP A 132 7.67 5.32 9.65
N LEU A 133 7.55 6.34 10.50
CA LEU A 133 7.96 7.72 10.26
C LEU A 133 9.31 8.05 10.89
N ALA A 134 9.72 7.29 11.90
CA ALA A 134 11.05 7.37 12.49
C ALA A 134 12.12 7.20 11.40
N ALA A 135 13.22 7.97 11.52
CA ALA A 135 14.41 7.70 10.73
C ALA A 135 14.78 6.23 10.89
N ALA A 136 15.16 5.56 9.80
CA ALA A 136 15.91 4.33 9.94
C ALA A 136 17.17 4.71 10.74
N GLY A 137 17.15 4.40 12.04
CA GLY A 137 18.20 4.82 12.96
C GLY A 137 19.54 4.31 12.46
N GLU A 138 20.48 5.24 12.36
CA GLU A 138 21.85 5.02 12.82
C GLU A 138 21.83 4.30 14.19
N PRO A 139 22.86 3.47 14.45
CA PRO A 139 22.94 2.55 15.59
C PRO A 139 22.79 3.22 16.96
#